data_AF-A0A838J8C1-F1
#
_entry.id   AF-A0A838J8C1-F1
#
_cell.length_a   1.000
_cell.length_b   1.000
_cell.length_c   1.000
_cell.angle_alpha   90.00
_cell.angle_beta   90.00
_cell.angle_gamma   90.00
#
_symmetry.space_group_name_H-M   'P 1'
#
loop_
_entity.id
_entity.type
_entity.pdbx_description
1 polymer ?
#
loop_
_entity_poly.entity_id
_entity_poly.type
_entity_poly.pdbx_seq_one_letter_code
_entity_poly.pdbx_strand_id
1 'polypeptide(L)'
;SEAVRGEGAYLRNHAGERFMPRYSSQEELAPRDVVARAILSEMIDEQTDCQYLDLRHLPADKVYARFPTIAGICRQNGLDLATDLLPIAPAAHYCMGGVMVDTFGHTTVPNLYAVGEVACTGVHGANRLASNSLLEGLVYGIRIADQLVASNREKIDRCGQTLQRMTSLIAYDDQPGDTKNPSSGRASKYSKGQIERQLRELMWKYVSLVRNREGLLTARREIRLMQQDLGFALAQKTIEIANMLQVAELVVAAALERCESRGSHWRLDYQHQNEKLAKKHYAFYHLHSDRYESVDKEVVPHV
;
A
#
# COMPACT_ATOMS: atom_id res chain seq x y z
N SER A 1 -4.08 -17.57 -1.41
CA SER A 1 -2.68 -17.57 -1.93
C SER A 1 -2.71 -17.65 -3.45
N GLU A 2 -1.83 -16.92 -4.15
CA GLU A 2 -1.72 -16.99 -5.62
C GLU A 2 -1.32 -18.39 -6.11
N ALA A 3 -0.47 -19.09 -5.36
CA ALA A 3 -0.06 -20.46 -5.72
C ALA A 3 -1.27 -21.40 -5.84
N VAL A 4 -2.30 -21.20 -5.02
CA VAL A 4 -3.52 -22.02 -5.03
C VAL A 4 -4.32 -21.81 -6.34
N ARG A 5 -4.42 -20.56 -6.82
CA ARG A 5 -4.96 -20.26 -8.15
C ARG A 5 -4.09 -20.85 -9.27
N GLY A 6 -2.77 -20.77 -9.12
CA GLY A 6 -1.80 -21.34 -10.05
C GLY A 6 -1.89 -22.86 -10.23
N GLU A 7 -2.40 -23.58 -9.23
CA GLU A 7 -2.66 -25.03 -9.29
C GLU A 7 -4.07 -25.37 -9.82
N GLY A 8 -4.81 -24.38 -10.33
CA GLY A 8 -6.10 -24.58 -11.01
C GLY A 8 -7.33 -24.28 -10.15
N ALA A 9 -7.21 -23.72 -8.95
CA ALA A 9 -8.38 -23.35 -8.16
C ALA A 9 -9.25 -22.31 -8.88
N TYR A 10 -10.57 -22.51 -8.84
CA TYR A 10 -11.53 -21.59 -9.45
C TYR A 10 -12.04 -20.56 -8.46
N LEU A 11 -12.41 -19.40 -8.99
CA LEU A 11 -13.12 -18.37 -8.23
C LEU A 11 -14.61 -18.42 -8.54
N ARG A 12 -15.43 -18.59 -7.50
CA ARG A 12 -16.89 -18.71 -7.60
C ARG A 12 -17.63 -17.66 -6.80
N ASN A 13 -18.75 -17.22 -7.35
CA ASN A 13 -19.67 -16.31 -6.67
C ASN A 13 -20.70 -17.06 -5.81
N HIS A 14 -21.65 -16.36 -5.17
CA HIS A 14 -22.67 -17.01 -4.33
C HIS A 14 -23.68 -17.84 -5.11
N ALA A 15 -23.88 -17.56 -6.40
CA ALA A 15 -24.65 -18.41 -7.30
C ALA A 15 -23.89 -19.70 -7.71
N GLY A 16 -22.63 -19.84 -7.29
CA GLY A 16 -21.77 -20.98 -7.65
C GLY A 16 -21.17 -20.86 -9.05
N GLU A 17 -21.28 -19.72 -9.71
CA GLU A 17 -20.75 -19.49 -11.05
C GLU A 17 -19.26 -19.14 -11.01
N ARG A 18 -18.50 -19.65 -12.00
CA ARG A 18 -17.11 -19.23 -12.21
C ARG A 18 -17.08 -17.87 -12.90
N PHE A 19 -16.64 -16.83 -12.21
CA PHE A 19 -16.80 -15.45 -12.69
C PHE A 19 -15.56 -14.87 -13.40
N MET A 20 -14.35 -15.36 -13.12
CA MET A 20 -13.13 -14.77 -13.69
C MET A 20 -13.08 -14.66 -15.23
N PRO A 21 -13.65 -15.61 -16.01
CA PRO A 21 -13.73 -15.47 -17.46
C PRO A 21 -14.46 -14.20 -17.95
N ARG A 22 -15.34 -13.60 -17.12
CA ARG A 22 -15.99 -12.31 -17.44
C ARG A 22 -15.04 -11.12 -17.37
N TYR A 23 -13.95 -11.22 -16.60
CA TYR A 23 -13.04 -10.11 -16.30
C TYR A 23 -11.70 -10.19 -17.03
N SER A 24 -11.22 -11.39 -17.35
CA SER A 24 -9.94 -11.57 -18.03
C SER A 24 -9.88 -12.88 -18.81
N SER A 25 -9.28 -12.84 -20.00
CA SER A 25 -8.96 -14.04 -20.77
C SER A 25 -7.91 -14.94 -20.11
N GLN A 26 -7.14 -14.41 -19.15
CA GLN A 26 -6.21 -15.19 -18.31
C GLN A 26 -6.92 -15.86 -17.11
N GLU A 27 -8.23 -15.61 -16.95
CA GLU A 27 -9.04 -16.20 -15.88
C GLU A 27 -8.40 -16.01 -14.50
N GLU A 28 -8.35 -17.02 -13.64
CA GLU A 28 -7.72 -16.97 -12.31
C GLU A 28 -6.20 -16.77 -12.33
N LEU A 29 -5.55 -16.89 -13.51
CA LEU A 29 -4.11 -16.61 -13.69
C LEU A 29 -3.84 -15.15 -14.03
N ALA A 30 -4.87 -14.31 -14.16
CA ALA A 30 -4.69 -12.87 -14.34
C ALA A 30 -3.85 -12.25 -13.19
N PRO A 31 -3.22 -11.08 -13.44
CA PRO A 31 -2.47 -10.35 -12.41
C PRO A 31 -3.31 -10.11 -11.14
N ARG A 32 -2.64 -10.10 -9.98
CA ARG A 32 -3.30 -10.01 -8.66
C ARG A 32 -4.25 -8.83 -8.54
N ASP A 33 -3.91 -7.68 -9.11
CA ASP A 33 -4.73 -6.48 -9.06
C ASP A 33 -6.04 -6.66 -9.87
N VAL A 34 -5.99 -7.37 -11.00
CA VAL A 34 -7.15 -7.71 -11.82
C VAL A 34 -8.07 -8.66 -11.06
N VAL A 35 -7.51 -9.75 -10.52
CA VAL A 35 -8.26 -10.75 -9.74
C VAL A 35 -8.90 -10.11 -8.50
N ALA A 36 -8.16 -9.26 -7.78
CA ALA A 36 -8.69 -8.58 -6.60
C ALA A 36 -9.84 -7.62 -6.94
N ARG A 37 -9.76 -6.89 -8.05
CA ARG A 37 -10.86 -6.03 -8.54
C ARG A 37 -12.07 -6.86 -8.98
N ALA A 38 -11.87 -8.00 -9.63
CA ALA A 38 -12.95 -8.90 -10.02
C ALA A 38 -13.71 -9.44 -8.79
N ILE A 39 -12.99 -9.91 -7.78
CA ILE A 39 -13.60 -10.36 -6.50
C ILE A 39 -14.39 -9.21 -5.87
N LEU A 40 -13.81 -8.00 -5.79
CA LEU A 40 -14.50 -6.85 -5.22
C LEU A 40 -15.76 -6.47 -6.00
N SER A 41 -15.73 -6.54 -7.34
CA SER A 41 -16.90 -6.27 -8.18
C SER A 41 -18.04 -7.23 -7.85
N GLU A 42 -17.77 -8.54 -7.82
CA GLU A 42 -18.78 -9.54 -7.46
C GLU A 42 -19.31 -9.35 -6.04
N MET A 43 -18.44 -9.02 -5.07
CA MET A 43 -18.86 -8.72 -3.69
C MET A 43 -19.83 -7.53 -3.62
N ILE A 44 -19.56 -6.47 -4.38
CA ILE A 44 -20.43 -5.28 -4.43
C ILE A 44 -21.76 -5.60 -5.12
N ASP A 45 -21.71 -6.30 -6.26
CA ASP A 45 -22.89 -6.62 -7.05
C ASP A 45 -23.85 -7.55 -6.30
N GLU A 46 -23.31 -8.53 -5.56
CA GLU A 46 -24.10 -9.47 -4.74
C GLU A 46 -24.40 -8.95 -3.33
N GLN A 47 -23.82 -7.83 -2.91
CA GLN A 47 -23.90 -7.28 -1.54
C GLN A 47 -23.40 -8.28 -0.47
N THR A 48 -22.23 -8.87 -0.71
CA THR A 48 -21.64 -9.92 0.14
C THR A 48 -20.24 -9.56 0.63
N ASP A 49 -19.81 -10.18 1.72
CA ASP A 49 -18.52 -9.88 2.37
C ASP A 49 -17.34 -10.72 1.83
N CYS A 50 -17.60 -11.73 1.00
CA CYS A 50 -16.57 -12.62 0.46
C CYS A 50 -16.99 -13.20 -0.88
N GLN A 51 -16.08 -13.90 -1.55
CA GLN A 51 -16.39 -14.85 -2.61
C GLN A 51 -15.68 -16.17 -2.32
N TYR A 52 -15.81 -17.18 -3.17
CA TYR A 52 -15.31 -18.51 -2.87
C TYR A 52 -14.13 -18.91 -3.75
N LEU A 53 -13.14 -19.54 -3.12
CA LEU A 53 -12.11 -20.32 -3.80
C LEU A 53 -12.51 -21.80 -3.80
N ASP A 54 -12.53 -22.41 -4.98
CA ASP A 54 -13.00 -23.78 -5.19
C ASP A 54 -11.90 -24.69 -5.74
N LEU A 55 -11.48 -25.65 -4.91
CA LEU A 55 -10.53 -26.71 -5.26
C LEU A 55 -11.18 -28.09 -5.43
N ARG A 56 -12.50 -28.20 -5.28
CA ARG A 56 -13.21 -29.49 -5.18
C ARG A 56 -13.14 -30.36 -6.42
N HIS A 57 -12.78 -29.76 -7.56
CA HIS A 57 -12.56 -30.46 -8.82
C HIS A 57 -11.17 -31.10 -8.91
N LEU A 58 -10.24 -30.77 -8.00
CA LEU A 58 -8.89 -31.31 -7.95
C LEU A 58 -8.82 -32.54 -7.02
N PRO A 59 -7.92 -33.51 -7.27
CA PRO A 59 -7.74 -34.66 -6.38
C PRO A 59 -7.30 -34.24 -4.98
N ALA A 60 -8.05 -34.65 -3.96
CA ALA A 60 -7.85 -34.21 -2.58
C ALA A 60 -6.44 -34.56 -2.03
N ASP A 61 -5.95 -35.75 -2.34
CA ASP A 61 -4.60 -36.22 -2.00
C ASP A 61 -3.51 -35.25 -2.53
N LYS A 62 -3.64 -34.78 -3.77
CA LYS A 62 -2.73 -33.80 -4.36
C LYS A 62 -2.85 -32.43 -3.70
N VAL A 63 -4.08 -31.98 -3.42
CA VAL A 63 -4.33 -30.68 -2.78
C VAL A 63 -3.68 -30.64 -1.39
N TYR A 64 -3.87 -31.67 -0.56
CA TYR A 64 -3.26 -31.72 0.77
C TYR A 64 -1.73 -31.84 0.71
N ALA A 65 -1.19 -32.65 -0.21
CA ALA A 65 0.25 -32.80 -0.38
C ALA A 65 0.92 -31.49 -0.84
N ARG A 66 0.26 -30.73 -1.70
CA ARG A 66 0.79 -29.47 -2.24
C ARG A 66 0.65 -28.29 -1.28
N PHE A 67 -0.42 -28.25 -0.49
CA PHE A 67 -0.75 -27.12 0.38
C PHE A 67 -0.98 -27.51 1.85
N PRO A 68 -0.04 -28.22 2.50
CA PRO A 68 -0.25 -28.74 3.86
C PRO A 68 -0.48 -27.63 4.88
N THR A 69 0.22 -26.49 4.76
CA THR A 69 0.04 -25.33 5.64
C THR A 69 -1.34 -24.71 5.49
N ILE A 70 -1.83 -24.55 4.25
CA ILE A 70 -3.16 -23.97 3.99
C ILE A 70 -4.25 -24.93 4.49
N ALA A 71 -4.08 -26.23 4.25
CA ALA A 71 -5.01 -27.25 4.75
C ALA A 71 -5.09 -27.25 6.28
N GLY A 72 -3.95 -27.08 6.96
CA GLY A 72 -3.90 -26.93 8.41
C GLY A 72 -4.67 -25.71 8.91
N ILE A 73 -4.52 -24.55 8.26
CA ILE A 73 -5.25 -23.32 8.59
C ILE A 73 -6.75 -23.50 8.34
N CYS A 74 -7.16 -24.07 7.21
CA CYS A 74 -8.57 -24.35 6.92
C CYS A 74 -9.18 -25.24 8.01
N ARG A 75 -8.49 -26.34 8.37
CA ARG A 75 -8.97 -27.28 9.39
C ARG A 75 -9.13 -26.63 10.77
N GLN A 76 -8.22 -25.75 11.15
CA GLN A 76 -8.31 -24.98 12.41
C GLN A 76 -9.55 -24.08 12.45
N ASN A 77 -10.07 -23.68 11.29
CA ASN A 77 -11.28 -22.87 11.13
C ASN A 77 -12.52 -23.70 10.75
N GLY A 78 -12.45 -25.03 10.88
CA GLY A 78 -13.58 -25.92 10.58
C GLY A 78 -13.90 -26.08 9.09
N LEU A 79 -12.94 -25.78 8.21
CA LEU A 79 -13.06 -25.92 6.75
C LEU A 79 -12.12 -27.02 6.24
N ASP A 80 -12.57 -27.75 5.23
CA ASP A 80 -11.73 -28.66 4.47
C ASP A 80 -11.30 -28.03 3.13
N LEU A 81 -9.98 -27.99 2.91
CA LEU A 81 -9.37 -27.35 1.73
C LEU A 81 -9.80 -28.00 0.40
N ALA A 82 -10.12 -29.29 0.40
CA ALA A 82 -10.41 -30.05 -0.82
C ALA A 82 -11.91 -30.26 -1.03
N THR A 83 -12.76 -30.22 0.00
CA THR A 83 -14.20 -30.48 -0.14
C THR A 83 -15.09 -29.26 0.00
N ASP A 84 -14.62 -28.18 0.63
CA ASP A 84 -15.44 -27.02 0.93
C ASP A 84 -15.18 -25.86 -0.05
N LEU A 85 -16.15 -24.96 -0.14
CA LEU A 85 -15.96 -23.64 -0.74
C LEU A 85 -15.32 -22.72 0.29
N LEU A 86 -14.14 -22.18 -0.03
CA LEU A 86 -13.36 -21.42 0.93
C LEU A 86 -13.66 -19.92 0.79
N PRO A 87 -14.20 -19.26 1.82
CA PRO A 87 -14.48 -17.83 1.75
C PRO A 87 -13.18 -17.04 1.64
N ILE A 88 -13.13 -16.12 0.70
CA ILE A 88 -12.01 -15.24 0.42
C ILE A 88 -12.50 -13.81 0.20
N ALA A 89 -11.67 -12.84 0.59
CA ALA A 89 -11.85 -11.45 0.22
C ALA A 89 -10.46 -10.84 -0.09
N PRO A 90 -10.37 -9.78 -0.91
CA PRO A 90 -9.12 -9.07 -1.09
C PRO A 90 -8.65 -8.47 0.23
N ALA A 91 -7.34 -8.38 0.43
CA ALA A 91 -6.74 -7.76 1.61
C ALA A 91 -5.53 -6.91 1.20
N ALA A 92 -5.28 -5.83 1.96
CA ALA A 92 -4.02 -5.10 1.87
C ALA A 92 -2.89 -6.03 2.32
N HIS A 93 -1.82 -6.12 1.51
CA HIS A 93 -0.81 -7.17 1.68
C HIS A 93 0.63 -6.67 1.61
N TYR A 94 0.91 -5.61 0.84
CA TYR A 94 2.28 -5.11 0.68
C TYR A 94 2.31 -3.62 0.37
N CYS A 95 3.26 -2.90 0.95
CA CYS A 95 3.56 -1.50 0.63
C CYS A 95 4.71 -1.41 -0.39
N MET A 96 4.42 -1.03 -1.63
CA MET A 96 5.46 -0.75 -2.63
C MET A 96 6.12 0.62 -2.45
N GLY A 97 5.40 1.58 -1.86
CA GLY A 97 5.95 2.87 -1.46
C GLY A 97 6.67 2.76 -0.11
N GLY A 98 7.32 3.85 0.31
CA GLY A 98 8.10 3.88 1.54
C GLY A 98 9.12 5.01 1.53
N VAL A 99 10.12 4.92 2.40
CA VAL A 99 11.26 5.83 2.45
C VAL A 99 12.06 5.67 1.15
N MET A 100 12.16 6.75 0.38
CA MET A 100 12.93 6.74 -0.87
C MET A 100 14.41 6.48 -0.59
N VAL A 101 14.96 5.52 -1.33
CA VAL A 101 16.39 5.17 -1.25
C VAL A 101 17.02 5.05 -2.63
N ASP A 102 18.35 5.17 -2.67
CA ASP A 102 19.14 4.88 -3.86
C ASP A 102 19.31 3.36 -4.04
N THR A 103 20.07 2.93 -5.05
CA THR A 103 20.32 1.49 -5.33
C THR A 103 21.16 0.77 -4.26
N PHE A 104 21.62 1.49 -3.25
CA PHE A 104 22.41 1.00 -2.12
C PHE A 104 21.68 1.15 -0.77
N GLY A 105 20.45 1.67 -0.75
CA GLY A 105 19.67 1.82 0.47
C GLY A 105 19.90 3.13 1.23
N HIS A 106 20.63 4.10 0.67
CA HIS A 106 20.80 5.41 1.28
C HIS A 106 19.55 6.25 1.15
N THR A 107 19.10 6.84 2.25
CA THR A 107 18.08 7.88 2.23
C THR A 107 18.69 9.24 1.86
N THR A 108 17.85 10.27 1.75
CA THR A 108 18.29 11.67 1.63
C THR A 108 18.80 12.25 2.94
N VAL A 109 18.65 11.55 4.07
CA VAL A 109 19.19 11.96 5.37
C VAL A 109 20.55 11.28 5.57
N PRO A 110 21.63 12.04 5.84
CA PRO A 110 22.96 11.47 6.06
C PRO A 110 22.98 10.42 7.16
N ASN A 111 23.69 9.32 6.91
CA ASN A 111 23.82 8.17 7.82
C ASN A 111 22.50 7.48 8.20
N LEU A 112 21.42 7.74 7.46
CA LEU A 112 20.16 7.03 7.58
C LEU A 112 19.94 6.16 6.33
N TYR A 113 19.69 4.88 6.58
CA TYR A 113 19.45 3.86 5.58
C TYR A 113 18.05 3.27 5.74
N ALA A 114 17.48 2.77 4.66
CA ALA A 114 16.23 2.01 4.70
C ALA A 114 16.30 0.78 3.78
N VAL A 115 15.69 -0.33 4.22
CA VAL A 115 15.73 -1.61 3.53
C VAL A 115 14.48 -2.44 3.80
N GLY A 116 14.05 -3.24 2.83
CA GLY A 116 12.84 -4.05 2.91
C GLY A 116 11.59 -3.22 2.68
N GLU A 117 10.45 -3.66 3.22
CA GLU A 117 9.14 -3.08 2.93
C GLU A 117 8.97 -1.61 3.41
N VAL A 118 9.84 -1.13 4.30
CA VAL A 118 9.85 0.29 4.69
C VAL A 118 10.45 1.20 3.60
N ALA A 119 11.21 0.64 2.66
CA ALA A 119 11.93 1.39 1.64
C ALA A 119 11.21 1.38 0.29
N CYS A 120 11.26 2.51 -0.41
CA CYS A 120 10.92 2.63 -1.82
C CYS A 120 12.21 2.55 -2.63
N THR A 121 12.62 1.33 -2.99
CA THR A 121 13.81 1.06 -3.82
C THR A 121 13.56 1.26 -5.32
N GLY A 122 12.28 1.33 -5.71
CA GLY A 122 11.84 1.35 -7.12
C GLY A 122 11.71 -0.03 -7.77
N VAL A 123 12.23 -1.11 -7.15
CA VAL A 123 12.24 -2.48 -7.73
C VAL A 123 10.83 -3.02 -8.01
N HIS A 124 9.87 -2.70 -7.14
CA HIS A 124 8.50 -3.21 -7.26
C HIS A 124 7.60 -2.37 -8.18
N GLY A 125 8.04 -1.17 -8.58
CA GLY A 125 7.24 -0.25 -9.38
C GLY A 125 5.82 -0.06 -8.83
N ALA A 126 4.82 -0.19 -9.70
CA ALA A 126 3.41 -0.05 -9.35
C ALA A 126 2.70 -1.37 -8.98
N ASN A 127 3.38 -2.52 -9.09
CA ASN A 127 2.81 -3.82 -8.72
C ASN A 127 3.94 -4.81 -8.42
N ARG A 128 4.03 -5.22 -7.16
CA ARG A 128 5.08 -6.12 -6.68
C ARG A 128 4.84 -7.55 -7.20
N LEU A 129 5.84 -8.12 -7.88
CA LEU A 129 5.85 -9.52 -8.24
C LEU A 129 6.02 -10.42 -7.01
N ALA A 130 5.38 -11.58 -7.03
CA ALA A 130 5.46 -12.57 -5.95
C ALA A 130 6.92 -12.95 -5.65
N SER A 131 7.21 -13.28 -4.39
CA SER A 131 8.54 -13.72 -3.89
C SER A 131 9.69 -12.69 -3.95
N ASN A 132 9.52 -11.52 -4.57
CA ASN A 132 10.60 -10.54 -4.67
C ASN A 132 10.87 -9.70 -3.40
N SER A 133 9.93 -9.58 -2.46
CA SER A 133 10.09 -8.70 -1.28
C SER A 133 11.20 -9.14 -0.32
N LEU A 134 11.31 -10.45 -0.05
CA LEU A 134 12.37 -10.98 0.81
C LEU A 134 13.74 -10.86 0.13
N LEU A 135 13.79 -11.10 -1.19
CA LEU A 135 15.02 -10.99 -1.96
C LEU A 135 15.50 -9.53 -2.03
N GLU A 136 14.59 -8.57 -2.22
CA GLU A 136 14.91 -7.15 -2.14
C GLU A 136 15.54 -6.80 -0.79
N GLY A 137 14.90 -7.18 0.31
CA GLY A 137 15.42 -6.93 1.66
C GLY A 137 16.83 -7.51 1.86
N LEU A 138 17.06 -8.76 1.43
CA LEU A 138 18.36 -9.41 1.52
C LEU A 138 19.44 -8.69 0.68
N VAL A 139 19.14 -8.39 -0.58
CA VAL A 139 20.10 -7.77 -1.51
C VAL A 139 20.49 -6.38 -1.04
N TYR A 140 19.51 -5.54 -0.66
CA TYR A 140 19.79 -4.20 -0.15
C TYR A 140 20.49 -4.24 1.22
N GLY A 141 20.13 -5.18 2.08
CA GLY A 141 20.77 -5.36 3.39
C GLY A 141 22.26 -5.68 3.27
N ILE A 142 22.62 -6.60 2.37
CA ILE A 142 24.04 -6.93 2.08
C ILE A 142 24.77 -5.70 1.52
N ARG A 143 24.16 -4.97 0.57
CA ARG A 143 24.77 -3.75 0.00
C ARG A 143 25.07 -2.69 1.05
N ILE A 144 24.11 -2.43 1.96
CA ILE A 144 24.29 -1.49 3.06
C ILE A 144 25.43 -1.96 3.96
N ALA A 145 25.46 -3.24 4.34
CA ALA A 145 26.51 -3.80 5.20
C ALA A 145 27.89 -3.67 4.57
N ASP A 146 28.04 -4.05 3.30
CA ASP A 146 29.31 -3.93 2.55
C ASP A 146 29.80 -2.49 2.50
N GLN A 147 28.89 -1.53 2.28
CA GLN A 147 29.23 -0.11 2.27
C GLN A 147 29.61 0.42 3.65
N LEU A 148 28.94 0.02 4.72
CA LEU A 148 29.30 0.44 6.07
C LEU A 148 30.70 -0.04 6.46
N VAL A 149 31.06 -1.27 6.06
CA VAL A 149 32.41 -1.81 6.26
C VAL A 149 33.46 -1.05 5.45
N ALA A 150 33.16 -0.71 4.18
CA ALA A 150 34.06 0.05 3.32
C ALA A 150 34.22 1.53 3.75
N SER A 151 33.15 2.17 4.21
CA SER A 151 33.12 3.60 4.57
C SER A 151 33.83 3.91 5.89
N ASN A 152 34.11 2.90 6.73
CA ASN A 152 35.04 3.04 7.85
C ASN A 152 36.49 3.32 7.40
N ARG A 153 36.79 3.24 6.09
CA ARG A 153 38.12 3.53 5.52
C ARG A 153 38.23 4.92 4.87
N GLU A 154 37.12 5.52 4.45
CA GLU A 154 37.09 6.87 3.87
C GLU A 154 35.75 7.54 4.22
N LYS A 155 35.78 8.77 4.76
CA LYS A 155 34.56 9.58 5.02
C LYS A 155 33.92 9.93 3.68
N ILE A 156 33.02 9.08 3.21
CA ILE A 156 32.30 9.33 1.97
C ILE A 156 31.10 10.23 2.28
N ASP A 157 31.23 11.51 1.96
CA ASP A 157 30.14 12.48 1.96
C ASP A 157 29.25 12.26 0.72
N ARG A 158 28.51 11.14 0.70
CA ARG A 158 27.51 10.82 -0.34
C ARG A 158 26.13 11.25 0.13
N CYS A 159 25.97 12.53 0.43
CA CYS A 159 24.65 13.13 0.56
C CYS A 159 24.15 13.58 -0.82
N GLY A 160 22.93 13.17 -1.21
CA GLY A 160 22.17 13.91 -2.22
C GLY A 160 22.11 13.37 -3.66
N GLN A 161 22.66 12.21 -3.98
CA GLN A 161 22.46 11.59 -5.32
C GLN A 161 21.28 10.59 -5.37
N THR A 162 20.51 10.50 -4.28
CA THR A 162 19.38 9.55 -4.15
C THR A 162 18.18 9.90 -5.02
N LEU A 163 18.07 11.15 -5.47
CA LEU A 163 16.97 11.54 -6.34
C LEU A 163 17.15 10.90 -7.71
N GLN A 164 16.36 9.87 -7.97
CA GLN A 164 16.22 9.36 -9.32
C GLN A 164 15.73 10.51 -10.20
N ARG A 165 16.33 10.69 -11.39
CA ARG A 165 16.00 11.75 -12.38
C ARG A 165 14.52 11.87 -12.73
N MET A 166 13.69 10.91 -12.33
CA MET A 166 12.26 10.83 -12.62
C MET A 166 11.38 10.98 -11.36
N THR A 167 11.90 11.57 -10.30
CA THR A 167 11.16 11.83 -9.06
C THR A 167 10.61 13.25 -9.06
N SER A 168 9.28 13.41 -9.01
CA SER A 168 8.65 14.69 -8.71
C SER A 168 8.62 14.89 -7.20
N LEU A 169 9.25 15.96 -6.73
CA LEU A 169 9.22 16.38 -5.34
C LEU A 169 7.93 17.16 -5.06
N ILE A 170 7.13 16.66 -4.13
CA ILE A 170 5.87 17.27 -3.73
C ILE A 170 6.04 17.81 -2.32
N ALA A 171 5.90 19.12 -2.19
CA ALA A 171 5.90 19.77 -0.89
C ALA A 171 4.65 19.30 -0.13
N TYR A 172 4.82 18.81 1.09
CA TYR A 172 3.75 18.34 1.94
C TYR A 172 3.70 19.19 3.19
N ASP A 173 2.51 19.74 3.45
CA ASP A 173 2.20 20.49 4.66
C ASP A 173 1.60 19.51 5.67
N ASP A 174 2.33 19.25 6.75
CA ASP A 174 1.83 18.46 7.87
C ASP A 174 0.97 19.29 8.83
N GLN A 175 0.87 20.61 8.61
CA GLN A 175 0.11 21.46 9.48
C GLN A 175 -1.38 21.16 9.31
N PRO A 176 -2.08 20.74 10.38
CA PRO A 176 -3.52 20.64 10.34
C PRO A 176 -4.06 22.02 9.99
N GLY A 177 -4.82 22.10 8.88
CA GLY A 177 -5.34 23.37 8.37
C GLY A 177 -5.94 24.23 9.49
N ASP A 178 -5.47 25.48 9.55
CA ASP A 178 -5.80 26.54 10.52
C ASP A 178 -5.17 26.41 11.93
N THR A 179 -3.84 26.54 12.00
CA THR A 179 -3.05 26.64 13.24
C THR A 179 -3.21 27.98 13.98
N LYS A 180 -4.06 28.90 13.50
CA LYS A 180 -4.32 30.18 14.17
C LYS A 180 -5.11 30.03 15.47
N ASN A 181 -5.61 28.84 15.78
CA ASN A 181 -6.17 28.50 17.10
C ASN A 181 -5.63 27.14 17.57
N PRO A 182 -4.47 27.09 18.26
CA PRO A 182 -4.14 25.90 19.03
C PRO A 182 -5.20 25.78 20.12
N SER A 183 -6.19 24.92 19.91
CA SER A 183 -7.18 24.56 20.92
C SER A 183 -6.51 23.70 22.00
N SER A 184 -5.62 24.36 22.73
CA SER A 184 -5.10 23.92 24.02
C SER A 184 -6.31 23.69 24.93
N GLY A 185 -6.72 22.42 25.04
CA GLY A 185 -7.78 22.00 25.96
C GLY A 185 -9.09 21.50 25.34
N ARG A 186 -9.21 21.32 24.02
CA ARG A 186 -10.33 20.52 23.51
C ARG A 186 -10.12 19.05 23.87
N ALA A 187 -10.94 18.53 24.78
CA ALA A 187 -11.03 17.10 25.01
C ALA A 187 -11.34 16.42 23.67
N SER A 188 -10.49 15.47 23.27
CA SER A 188 -10.69 14.70 22.04
C SER A 188 -12.11 14.14 22.02
N LYS A 189 -12.85 14.41 20.95
CA LYS A 189 -14.23 13.93 20.77
C LYS A 189 -14.29 12.40 20.74
N TYR A 190 -13.19 11.76 20.35
CA TYR A 190 -13.09 10.33 20.16
C TYR A 190 -11.97 9.75 21.01
N SER A 191 -12.20 8.54 21.53
CA SER A 191 -11.09 7.75 22.08
C SER A 191 -10.09 7.39 20.98
N LYS A 192 -8.84 7.18 21.37
CA LYS A 192 -7.76 6.74 20.47
C LYS A 192 -8.13 5.48 19.66
N GLY A 193 -8.80 4.52 20.28
CA GLY A 193 -9.28 3.31 19.60
C GLY A 193 -10.39 3.59 18.57
N GLN A 194 -11.23 4.61 18.80
CA GLN A 194 -12.22 5.05 17.81
C GLN A 194 -11.54 5.70 16.61
N ILE A 195 -10.53 6.56 16.82
CA ILE A 195 -9.76 7.18 15.73
C ILE A 195 -9.08 6.10 14.86
N GLU A 196 -8.41 5.14 15.50
CA GLU A 196 -7.76 4.04 14.77
C GLU A 196 -8.73 3.20 13.94
N ARG A 197 -9.91 2.88 14.50
CA ARG A 197 -10.95 2.14 13.77
C ARG A 197 -11.53 2.96 12.62
N GLN A 198 -11.85 4.23 12.86
CA GLN A 198 -12.36 5.14 11.83
C GLN A 198 -11.36 5.30 10.69
N LEU A 199 -10.06 5.43 10.98
CA LEU A 199 -9.02 5.49 9.97
C LEU A 199 -8.99 4.21 9.11
N ARG A 200 -9.08 3.02 9.72
CA ARG A 200 -9.12 1.75 8.98
C ARG A 200 -10.35 1.67 8.07
N GLU A 201 -11.53 1.98 8.59
CA GLU A 201 -12.78 1.99 7.82
C GLU A 201 -12.72 2.97 6.65
N LEU A 202 -12.19 4.17 6.89
CA LEU A 202 -12.02 5.22 5.87
C LEU A 202 -11.05 4.79 4.76
N MET A 203 -9.88 4.26 5.13
CA MET A 203 -8.88 3.78 4.17
C MET A 203 -9.41 2.59 3.36
N TRP A 204 -10.14 1.68 3.99
CA TRP A 204 -10.79 0.56 3.31
C TRP A 204 -11.86 1.02 2.31
N LYS A 205 -12.68 2.00 2.72
CA LYS A 205 -13.80 2.50 1.91
C LYS A 205 -13.34 3.32 0.70
N TYR A 206 -12.35 4.21 0.87
CA TYR A 206 -12.01 5.22 -0.13
C TYR A 206 -10.63 5.07 -0.77
N VAL A 207 -9.72 4.30 -0.17
CA VAL A 207 -8.30 4.23 -0.55
C VAL A 207 -7.84 2.80 -0.86
N SER A 208 -8.80 1.87 -1.01
CA SER A 208 -8.57 0.47 -1.33
C SER A 208 -8.31 0.25 -2.85
N LEU A 209 -8.76 -0.88 -3.38
CA LEU A 209 -8.52 -1.36 -4.76
C LEU A 209 -9.03 -0.41 -5.83
N VAL A 210 -10.10 0.33 -5.55
CA VAL A 210 -10.80 1.18 -6.50
C VAL A 210 -11.00 2.55 -5.86
N ARG A 211 -10.55 3.60 -6.55
CA ARG A 211 -10.50 4.97 -6.00
C ARG A 211 -11.14 5.94 -6.97
N ASN A 212 -11.60 7.08 -6.47
CA ASN A 212 -12.01 8.22 -7.28
C ASN A 212 -11.68 9.53 -6.54
N ARG A 213 -11.67 10.66 -7.24
CA ARG A 213 -11.33 11.96 -6.65
C ARG A 213 -12.20 12.31 -5.43
N GLU A 214 -13.51 12.10 -5.50
CA GLU A 214 -14.45 12.47 -4.43
C GLU A 214 -14.18 11.70 -3.13
N GLY A 215 -13.99 10.38 -3.23
CA GLY A 215 -13.67 9.52 -2.09
C GLY A 215 -12.30 9.86 -1.49
N LEU A 216 -11.30 10.13 -2.32
CA LEU A 216 -9.97 10.53 -1.85
C LEU A 216 -9.99 11.90 -1.15
N LEU A 217 -10.74 12.88 -1.67
CA LEU A 217 -10.91 14.18 -1.01
C LEU A 217 -11.64 14.05 0.33
N THR A 218 -12.67 13.20 0.38
CA THR A 218 -13.36 12.86 1.63
C THR A 218 -12.39 12.25 2.63
N ALA A 219 -11.60 11.25 2.22
CA ALA A 219 -10.60 10.63 3.07
C ALA A 219 -9.57 11.63 3.61
N ARG A 220 -9.03 12.52 2.75
CA ARG A 220 -8.09 13.56 3.16
C ARG A 220 -8.69 14.48 4.24
N ARG A 221 -9.94 14.91 4.06
CA ARG A 221 -10.63 15.77 5.02
C ARG A 221 -10.81 15.08 6.37
N GLU A 222 -11.32 13.85 6.38
CA GLU A 222 -11.57 13.12 7.64
C GLU A 222 -10.25 12.78 8.37
N ILE A 223 -9.17 12.46 7.65
CA ILE A 223 -7.83 12.26 8.24
C ILE A 223 -7.36 13.53 8.94
N ARG A 224 -7.51 14.71 8.32
CA ARG A 224 -7.14 15.99 8.94
C ARG A 224 -7.95 16.32 10.17
N LEU A 225 -9.25 16.02 10.18
CA LEU A 225 -10.08 16.17 11.36
C LEU A 225 -9.60 15.23 12.49
N MET A 226 -9.26 13.99 12.17
CA MET A 226 -8.71 13.04 13.15
C MET A 226 -7.34 13.48 13.69
N GLN A 227 -6.47 14.08 12.87
CA GLN A 227 -5.20 14.66 13.32
C GLN A 227 -5.42 15.80 14.32
N GLN A 228 -6.39 16.68 14.05
CA GLN A 228 -6.78 17.75 14.97
C GLN A 228 -7.35 17.20 16.29
N ASP A 229 -8.21 16.17 16.20
CA ASP A 229 -8.86 15.57 17.36
C ASP A 229 -7.91 14.74 18.24
N LEU A 230 -6.84 14.16 17.69
CA LEU A 230 -5.91 13.31 18.45
C LEU A 230 -5.20 14.08 19.58
N GLY A 231 -4.91 15.36 19.35
CA GLY A 231 -4.13 16.21 20.25
C GLY A 231 -2.67 15.77 20.41
N PHE A 232 -1.92 16.48 21.27
CA PHE A 232 -0.53 16.14 21.58
C PHE A 232 -0.41 15.36 22.89
N ALA A 233 0.20 14.18 22.85
CA ALA A 233 0.61 13.44 24.04
C ALA A 233 1.79 12.51 23.73
N LEU A 234 2.78 12.46 24.63
CA LEU A 234 3.95 11.58 24.52
C LEU A 234 3.67 10.11 24.87
N ALA A 235 2.42 9.67 24.77
CA ALA A 235 2.05 8.27 24.96
C ALA A 235 2.31 7.48 23.67
N GLN A 236 2.91 6.29 23.78
CA GLN A 236 3.22 5.42 22.63
C GLN A 236 2.02 5.29 21.67
N LYS A 237 0.83 4.99 22.19
CA LYS A 237 -0.38 4.82 21.37
C LYS A 237 -0.78 6.10 20.61
N THR A 238 -0.54 7.27 21.19
CA THR A 238 -0.80 8.54 20.51
C THR A 238 0.17 8.73 19.35
N ILE A 239 1.46 8.47 19.57
CA ILE A 239 2.50 8.58 18.54
C ILE A 239 2.23 7.60 17.39
N GLU A 240 1.85 6.36 17.69
CA GLU A 240 1.47 5.37 16.68
C GLU A 240 0.29 5.85 15.82
N ILE A 241 -0.75 6.41 16.43
CA ILE A 241 -1.91 6.93 15.70
C ILE A 241 -1.55 8.16 14.87
N ALA A 242 -0.73 9.06 15.40
CA ALA A 242 -0.23 10.20 14.64
C ALA A 242 0.55 9.74 13.39
N ASN A 243 1.43 8.75 13.54
CA ASN A 243 2.16 8.16 12.42
C ASN A 243 1.24 7.47 11.41
N MET A 244 0.23 6.74 11.86
CA MET A 244 -0.76 6.12 10.97
C MET A 244 -1.54 7.16 10.17
N LEU A 245 -2.01 8.24 10.80
CA LEU A 245 -2.72 9.33 10.13
C LEU A 245 -1.84 10.03 9.11
N GLN A 246 -0.58 10.31 9.49
CA GLN A 246 0.41 10.93 8.63
C GLN A 246 0.67 10.08 7.36
N VAL A 247 0.92 8.78 7.53
CA VAL A 247 1.15 7.87 6.39
C VAL A 247 -0.10 7.74 5.53
N ALA A 248 -1.28 7.64 6.15
CA ALA A 248 -2.55 7.58 5.43
C ALA A 248 -2.78 8.82 4.57
N GLU A 249 -2.52 10.02 5.10
CA GLU A 249 -2.64 11.26 4.33
C GLU A 249 -1.68 11.30 3.14
N LEU A 250 -0.43 10.86 3.32
CA LEU A 250 0.55 10.78 2.22
C LEU A 250 0.10 9.81 1.12
N VAL A 251 -0.47 8.66 1.49
CA VAL A 251 -1.05 7.72 0.53
C VAL A 251 -2.21 8.36 -0.23
N VAL A 252 -3.09 9.09 0.46
CA VAL A 252 -4.23 9.80 -0.16
C VAL A 252 -3.74 10.91 -1.08
N ALA A 253 -2.76 11.72 -0.65
CA ALA A 253 -2.16 12.78 -1.45
C ALA A 253 -1.54 12.21 -2.72
N ALA A 254 -0.70 11.18 -2.61
CA ALA A 254 -0.13 10.49 -3.77
C ALA A 254 -1.20 9.93 -4.73
N ALA A 255 -2.28 9.39 -4.17
CA ALA A 255 -3.39 8.86 -4.95
C ALA A 255 -4.21 9.95 -5.65
N LEU A 256 -4.35 11.14 -5.06
CA LEU A 256 -5.00 12.31 -5.66
C LEU A 256 -4.18 12.86 -6.83
N GLU A 257 -2.88 13.05 -6.60
CA GLU A 257 -1.93 13.59 -7.57
C GLU A 257 -1.77 12.67 -8.79
N ARG A 258 -1.82 11.35 -8.60
CA ARG A 258 -1.71 10.39 -9.69
C ARG A 258 -3.04 10.24 -10.45
N CYS A 259 -3.24 11.04 -11.48
CA CYS A 259 -4.41 10.97 -12.38
C CYS A 259 -4.22 9.95 -13.52
N GLU A 260 -4.00 8.68 -13.17
CA GLU A 260 -3.99 7.53 -14.10
C GLU A 260 -4.35 6.23 -13.37
N SER A 261 -4.47 5.12 -14.09
CA SER A 261 -4.52 3.77 -13.51
C SER A 261 -3.33 2.95 -13.96
N ARG A 262 -2.51 2.50 -13.00
CA ARG A 262 -1.27 1.73 -13.25
C ARG A 262 -0.99 0.78 -12.09
N GLY A 263 -0.86 -0.51 -12.40
CA GLY A 263 -0.59 -1.55 -11.40
C GLY A 263 -1.68 -1.60 -10.32
N SER A 264 -1.30 -1.55 -9.04
CA SER A 264 -2.23 -1.56 -7.92
C SER A 264 -2.94 -0.22 -7.67
N HIS A 265 -2.55 0.84 -8.38
CA HIS A 265 -3.23 2.13 -8.32
C HIS A 265 -4.29 2.19 -9.42
N TRP A 266 -5.56 2.16 -9.02
CA TRP A 266 -6.70 2.19 -9.95
C TRP A 266 -7.67 3.33 -9.58
N ARG A 267 -7.87 4.24 -10.53
CA ARG A 267 -8.73 5.42 -10.46
C ARG A 267 -9.89 5.24 -11.42
N LEU A 268 -11.13 5.15 -10.91
CA LEU A 268 -12.34 5.04 -11.75
C LEU A 268 -12.53 6.22 -12.68
N ASP A 269 -12.10 7.39 -12.23
CA ASP A 269 -12.10 8.65 -12.98
C ASP A 269 -10.92 8.79 -13.95
N TYR A 270 -9.95 7.85 -13.92
CA TYR A 270 -8.79 7.80 -14.82
C TYR A 270 -8.37 6.34 -15.12
N GLN A 271 -9.14 5.63 -15.94
CA GLN A 271 -9.01 4.16 -16.13
C GLN A 271 -7.86 3.72 -17.04
N HIS A 272 -7.11 4.66 -17.62
CA HIS A 272 -6.01 4.38 -18.54
C HIS A 272 -4.67 4.80 -17.95
N GLN A 273 -3.62 4.16 -18.45
CA GLN A 273 -2.25 4.60 -18.21
C GLN A 273 -2.01 5.93 -18.95
N ASN A 274 -1.34 6.86 -18.28
CA ASN A 274 -0.90 8.11 -18.86
C ASN A 274 0.61 8.05 -19.11
N GLU A 275 1.02 8.04 -20.38
CA GLU A 275 2.44 7.96 -20.76
C GLU A 275 3.28 9.12 -20.20
N LYS A 276 2.68 10.30 -19.95
CA LYS A 276 3.38 11.43 -19.31
C LYS A 276 3.75 11.16 -17.84
N LEU A 277 3.04 10.23 -17.20
CA LEU A 277 3.28 9.80 -15.82
C LEU A 277 4.06 8.49 -15.76
N ALA A 278 4.36 7.88 -16.91
CA ALA A 278 5.18 6.68 -16.97
C ALA A 278 6.56 6.97 -16.36
N LYS A 279 7.03 6.04 -15.52
CA LYS A 279 8.31 6.11 -14.81
C LYS A 279 8.48 7.33 -13.88
N LYS A 280 7.43 8.12 -13.63
CA LYS A 280 7.46 9.19 -12.62
C LYS A 280 7.16 8.63 -11.23
N HIS A 281 8.06 8.89 -10.29
CA HIS A 281 7.90 8.61 -8.86
C HIS A 281 7.52 9.88 -8.11
N TYR A 282 6.76 9.74 -7.03
CA TYR A 282 6.42 10.86 -6.14
C TYR A 282 7.17 10.70 -4.82
N ALA A 283 7.86 11.76 -4.42
CA ALA A 283 8.49 11.85 -3.11
C ALA A 283 7.97 13.09 -2.41
N PHE A 284 7.46 12.88 -1.20
CA PHE A 284 6.92 13.95 -0.37
C PHE A 284 8.00 14.41 0.60
N TYR A 285 8.17 15.73 0.70
CA TYR A 285 9.07 16.35 1.66
C TYR A 285 8.32 17.39 2.47
N HIS A 286 8.74 17.58 3.71
CA HIS A 286 8.11 18.52 4.61
C HIS A 286 8.41 19.97 4.18
N LEU A 287 7.39 20.82 4.05
CA LEU A 287 7.50 22.22 3.60
C LEU A 287 8.50 23.07 4.41
N HIS A 288 8.67 22.76 5.69
CA HIS A 288 9.62 23.46 6.59
C HIS A 288 10.98 22.76 6.74
N SER A 289 11.33 21.87 5.82
CA SER A 289 12.67 21.27 5.79
C SER A 289 13.61 22.12 4.94
N ASP A 290 14.47 22.92 5.57
CA ASP A 290 15.51 23.76 4.95
C ASP A 290 16.50 22.97 4.04
N ARG A 291 16.42 21.63 4.01
CA ARG A 291 17.38 20.74 3.32
C ARG A 291 17.16 20.54 1.82
N TYR A 292 16.06 21.01 1.23
CA TYR A 292 15.71 20.72 -0.18
C TYR A 292 15.63 21.97 -1.09
N GLU A 293 16.23 23.09 -0.69
CA GLU A 293 16.16 24.35 -1.46
C GLU A 293 16.82 24.28 -2.85
N SER A 294 17.69 23.30 -3.11
CA SER A 294 18.49 23.18 -4.33
C SER A 294 17.94 22.21 -5.40
N VAL A 295 16.78 21.60 -5.19
CA VAL A 295 16.18 20.68 -6.17
C VAL A 295 15.04 21.38 -6.91
N ASP A 296 14.96 21.23 -8.24
CA ASP A 296 13.88 21.78 -9.07
C ASP A 296 12.50 21.44 -8.46
N LYS A 297 11.87 22.47 -7.88
CA LYS A 297 10.57 22.35 -7.21
C LYS A 297 9.48 22.39 -8.27
N GLU A 298 9.00 21.23 -8.75
CA GLU A 298 7.65 21.18 -9.33
C GLU A 298 6.66 21.37 -8.17
N VAL A 299 6.38 22.63 -7.83
CA VAL A 299 5.29 22.97 -6.91
C VAL A 299 4.00 22.60 -7.61
N VAL A 300 3.46 21.42 -7.30
CA VAL A 300 2.12 21.06 -7.72
C VAL A 300 1.16 21.80 -6.77
N PRO A 301 0.37 22.77 -7.26
CA PRO A 301 -0.55 23.50 -6.41
C PRO A 301 -1.58 22.53 -5.83
N HIS A 302 -1.72 22.52 -4.51
CA HIS A 302 -2.70 21.69 -3.81
C HIS A 302 -4.11 21.98 -4.33
N VAL A 303 -4.75 20.99 -4.95
CA VAL A 303 -6.19 20.99 -5.28
C VAL A 303 -6.97 20.16 -4.28
#